data_AF-A0A7S2PQR9-F1
#
_entry.id   AF-A0A7S2PQR9-F1
#
_cell.length_a   1.000
_cell.length_b   1.000
_cell.length_c   1.000
_cell.angle_alpha   90.00
_cell.angle_beta   90.00
_cell.angle_gamma   90.00
#
_symmetry.space_group_name_H-M   'P 1'
#
loop_
_entity.id
_entity.type
_entity.pdbx_description
1 polymer ?
#
loop_
_entity_poly.entity_id
_entity_poly.type
_entity_poly.pdbx_seq_one_letter_code
_entity_poly.pdbx_strand_id
1 'polypeptide(L)'
;MHLTTALCFVTSTTFWLVCLFRYHPNAWYVFQNAFAILAVCFVADNTVACLAPSLKRRQVVVHYFLGWVQNLLYILLFVASPSRFEKVWTSLFFGYYLFTWIMMLTQKAEFFFMFRLFYTIHHASAFFVTGSWMIVSPCCFLDDNVFIYRGIVIWLSAEIWNDGLNTFRGIWPKTDKNVLRRMKTVVFVMERIHRSIAYFQPLTVPATQHNTLMWVVLGTGLWNDTLDVSFQLKSLCKHYREAKQQSEEKRRGSHLEVEVAVEEKEEVMTRNATAETESDIVLDA
;
A
#
# COMPACT_ATOMS: atom_id res chain seq x y z
N MET A 1 -4.92 12.70 17.33
CA MET A 1 -4.39 11.53 16.60
C MET A 1 -3.38 10.71 17.39
N HIS A 2 -2.42 11.29 18.14
CA HIS A 2 -1.48 10.49 18.95
C HIS A 2 -2.18 9.56 19.94
N LEU A 3 -3.12 10.11 20.71
CA LEU A 3 -3.95 9.31 21.61
C LEU A 3 -4.75 8.26 20.85
N THR A 4 -5.34 8.62 19.70
CA THR A 4 -6.12 7.69 18.85
C THR A 4 -5.26 6.54 18.32
N THR A 5 -4.09 6.82 17.73
CA THR A 5 -3.15 5.82 17.22
C THR A 5 -2.64 4.92 18.34
N ALA A 6 -2.29 5.49 19.50
CA ALA A 6 -1.86 4.73 20.67
C ALA A 6 -3.01 3.85 21.24
N LEU A 7 -4.23 4.38 21.31
CA LEU A 7 -5.40 3.61 21.72
C LEU A 7 -5.70 2.48 20.75
N CYS A 8 -5.69 2.73 19.43
CA CYS A 8 -5.87 1.69 18.41
C CYS A 8 -4.78 0.63 18.51
N PHE A 9 -3.51 1.02 18.72
CA PHE A 9 -2.41 0.11 18.95
C PHE A 9 -2.69 -0.78 20.17
N VAL A 10 -2.97 -0.18 21.33
CA VAL A 10 -3.19 -0.92 22.58
C VAL A 10 -4.40 -1.84 22.45
N THR A 11 -5.54 -1.35 21.97
CA THR A 11 -6.77 -2.15 21.90
C THR A 11 -6.68 -3.29 20.90
N SER A 12 -6.21 -3.04 19.68
CA SER A 12 -6.09 -4.08 18.65
C SER A 12 -5.01 -5.11 19.00
N THR A 13 -3.87 -4.68 19.54
CA THR A 13 -2.80 -5.59 19.98
C THR A 13 -3.25 -6.43 21.17
N THR A 14 -3.94 -5.82 22.14
CA THR A 14 -4.48 -6.56 23.30
C THR A 14 -5.52 -7.58 22.85
N PHE A 15 -6.46 -7.20 21.98
CA PHE A 15 -7.44 -8.13 21.42
C PHE A 15 -6.75 -9.31 20.74
N TRP A 16 -5.78 -9.04 19.87
CA TRP A 16 -5.04 -10.07 19.15
C TRP A 16 -4.28 -11.00 20.10
N LEU A 17 -3.60 -10.46 21.11
CA LEU A 17 -2.87 -11.25 22.11
C LEU A 17 -3.82 -12.11 22.94
N VAL A 18 -4.98 -11.58 23.36
CA VAL A 18 -6.01 -12.38 24.05
C VAL A 18 -6.47 -13.53 23.16
N CYS A 19 -6.72 -13.27 21.87
CA CYS A 19 -7.10 -14.32 20.93
C CYS A 19 -6.00 -15.38 20.79
N LEU A 20 -4.75 -14.95 20.64
CA LEU A 20 -3.59 -15.83 20.53
C LEU A 20 -3.50 -16.75 21.76
N PHE A 21 -3.43 -16.17 22.96
CA PHE A 21 -3.22 -16.94 24.19
C PHE A 21 -4.40 -17.80 24.60
N ARG A 22 -5.62 -17.43 24.18
CA ARG A 22 -6.83 -18.20 24.53
C ARG A 22 -7.09 -19.34 23.56
N TYR A 23 -6.78 -19.17 22.28
CA TYR A 23 -7.28 -20.04 21.21
C TYR A 23 -6.18 -20.68 20.37
N HIS A 24 -4.96 -20.14 20.31
CA HIS A 24 -3.91 -20.72 19.49
C HIS A 24 -3.13 -21.81 20.25
N PRO A 25 -3.05 -23.06 19.75
CA PRO A 25 -2.44 -24.18 20.48
C PRO A 25 -0.94 -23.97 20.76
N ASN A 26 -0.26 -23.20 19.91
CA ASN A 26 1.17 -22.88 20.03
C ASN A 26 1.42 -21.40 20.37
N ALA A 27 0.54 -20.78 21.18
CA ALA A 27 0.58 -19.34 21.47
C ALA A 27 1.96 -18.83 21.90
N TRP A 28 2.64 -19.54 22.80
CA TRP A 28 3.96 -19.12 23.30
C TRP A 28 5.04 -19.14 22.21
N TYR A 29 5.04 -20.18 21.37
CA TYR A 29 5.95 -20.29 20.24
C TYR A 29 5.73 -19.15 19.24
N VAL A 30 4.46 -18.83 18.93
CA VAL A 30 4.12 -17.71 18.05
C VAL A 30 4.60 -16.37 18.63
N PHE A 31 4.34 -16.16 19.92
CA PHE A 31 4.74 -14.93 20.62
C PHE A 31 6.26 -14.74 20.61
N GLN A 32 7.03 -15.77 21.00
CA GLN A 32 8.49 -15.71 21.02
C GLN A 32 9.08 -15.44 19.63
N ASN A 33 8.58 -16.12 18.60
CA ASN A 33 9.06 -15.92 17.24
C ASN A 33 8.70 -14.55 16.69
N ALA A 34 7.54 -14.00 17.04
CA ALA A 34 7.18 -12.64 16.64
C ALA A 34 8.15 -11.60 17.22
N PHE A 35 8.63 -11.77 18.46
CA PHE A 35 9.66 -10.91 19.03
C PHE A 35 11.03 -11.10 18.39
N ALA A 36 11.40 -12.32 17.98
CA ALA A 36 12.61 -12.54 17.19
C ALA A 36 12.52 -11.83 15.82
N ILE A 37 11.37 -11.91 15.15
CA ILE A 37 11.11 -11.24 13.88
C ILE A 37 11.15 -9.72 14.03
N LEU A 38 10.54 -9.19 15.11
CA LEU A 38 10.63 -7.77 15.47
C LEU A 38 12.09 -7.32 15.63
N ALA A 39 12.91 -8.10 16.34
CA ALA A 39 14.33 -7.81 16.50
C ALA A 39 15.07 -7.81 15.15
N VAL A 40 14.78 -8.77 14.28
CA VAL A 40 15.34 -8.83 12.92
C VAL A 40 14.94 -7.59 12.10
N CYS A 41 13.69 -7.12 12.19
CA CYS A 41 13.26 -5.90 11.52
C CYS A 41 14.06 -4.67 11.99
N PHE A 42 14.32 -4.54 13.30
CA PHE A 42 15.16 -3.46 13.82
C PHE A 42 16.63 -3.59 13.40
N VAL A 43 17.18 -4.81 13.36
CA VAL A 43 18.53 -5.03 12.84
C VAL A 43 18.62 -4.63 11.36
N ALA A 44 17.60 -4.96 10.57
CA ALA A 44 17.52 -4.55 9.18
C ALA A 44 17.45 -3.02 9.01
N ASP A 45 16.60 -2.31 9.77
CA ASP A 45 16.57 -0.83 9.73
C ASP A 45 17.93 -0.23 10.10
N ASN A 46 18.57 -0.72 11.17
CA ASN A 46 19.89 -0.24 11.57
C ASN A 46 20.95 -0.52 10.50
N THR A 47 20.89 -1.67 9.84
CA THR A 47 21.80 -2.00 8.74
C THR A 47 21.63 -1.02 7.58
N VAL A 48 20.38 -0.72 7.19
CA VAL A 48 20.08 0.28 6.15
C VAL A 48 20.51 1.68 6.60
N ALA A 49 20.36 2.03 7.87
CA ALA A 49 20.84 3.29 8.42
C ALA A 49 22.35 3.46 8.26
N CYS A 50 23.12 2.38 8.45
CA CYS A 50 24.56 2.38 8.27
C CYS A 50 24.98 2.41 6.79
N LEU A 51 24.31 1.63 5.93
CA LEU A 51 24.71 1.48 4.52
C LEU A 51 24.20 2.60 3.62
N ALA A 52 23.07 3.23 3.97
CA ALA A 52 22.43 4.27 3.18
C ALA A 52 21.96 5.45 4.05
N PRO A 53 22.88 6.15 4.74
CA PRO A 53 22.53 7.22 5.68
C PRO A 53 21.83 8.42 5.02
N SER A 54 22.02 8.62 3.71
CA SER A 54 21.42 9.71 2.93
C SER A 54 20.03 9.40 2.37
N LEU A 55 19.49 8.19 2.64
CA LEU A 55 18.20 7.78 2.12
C LEU A 55 17.06 8.58 2.77
N LYS A 56 16.41 9.43 1.98
CA LYS A 56 15.25 10.22 2.44
C LYS A 56 14.09 9.30 2.80
N ARG A 57 13.43 9.58 3.93
CA ARG A 57 12.31 8.77 4.45
C ARG A 57 12.66 7.30 4.62
N ARG A 58 13.89 7.02 5.08
CA ARG A 58 14.44 5.67 5.25
C ARG A 58 13.44 4.71 5.87
N GLN A 59 12.80 5.11 6.96
CA GLN A 59 11.86 4.25 7.70
C GLN A 59 10.65 3.81 6.87
N VAL A 60 10.14 4.70 6.03
CA VAL A 60 9.05 4.37 5.11
C VAL A 60 9.54 3.37 4.07
N VAL A 61 10.74 3.56 3.52
CA VAL A 61 11.33 2.64 2.54
C VAL A 61 11.61 1.27 3.16
N VAL A 62 12.18 1.23 4.36
CA VAL A 62 12.47 0.00 5.10
C VAL A 62 11.19 -0.75 5.44
N HIS A 63 10.12 -0.06 5.87
CA HIS A 63 8.81 -0.66 6.06
C HIS A 63 8.35 -1.41 4.80
N TYR A 64 8.32 -0.73 3.66
CA TYR A 64 7.89 -1.36 2.40
C TYR A 64 8.82 -2.48 1.93
N PHE A 65 10.13 -2.33 2.13
CA PHE A 65 11.09 -3.37 1.77
C PHE A 65 10.90 -4.62 2.61
N LEU A 66 10.73 -4.46 3.93
CA LEU A 66 10.47 -5.57 4.85
C LEU A 66 9.13 -6.23 4.57
N GLY A 67 8.09 -5.46 4.25
CA GLY A 67 6.80 -6.00 3.79
C GLY A 67 6.95 -6.84 2.52
N TRP A 68 7.72 -6.35 1.54
CA TRP A 68 8.03 -7.12 0.34
C TRP A 68 8.75 -8.45 0.65
N VAL A 69 9.76 -8.42 1.52
CA VAL A 69 10.48 -9.62 1.98
C VAL A 69 9.55 -10.59 2.72
N GLN A 70 8.69 -10.10 3.60
CA GLN A 70 7.74 -10.92 4.33
C GLN A 70 6.74 -11.60 3.39
N ASN A 71 6.23 -10.88 2.39
CA ASN A 71 5.32 -11.43 1.40
C ASN A 71 5.99 -12.53 0.56
N LEU A 72 7.26 -12.37 0.20
CA LEU A 72 8.05 -13.45 -0.41
C LEU A 72 8.21 -14.65 0.53
N LEU A 73 8.50 -14.42 1.81
CA LEU A 73 8.63 -15.50 2.81
C LEU A 73 7.33 -16.29 2.94
N TYR A 74 6.16 -15.63 2.92
CA TYR A 74 4.88 -16.34 2.92
C TYR A 74 4.74 -17.30 1.75
N ILE A 75 5.04 -16.84 0.53
CA ILE A 75 4.99 -17.66 -0.68
C ILE A 75 5.99 -18.82 -0.57
N LEU A 76 7.24 -18.54 -0.22
CA LEU A 76 8.31 -19.54 -0.13
C LEU A 76 8.00 -20.60 0.93
N LEU A 77 7.51 -20.20 2.10
CA LEU A 77 7.12 -21.13 3.16
C LEU A 77 5.99 -22.03 2.70
N PHE A 78 4.97 -21.49 2.03
CA PHE A 78 3.82 -22.26 1.56
C PHE A 78 4.20 -23.23 0.44
N VAL A 79 4.97 -22.77 -0.56
CA VAL A 79 5.47 -23.61 -1.66
C VAL A 79 6.36 -24.74 -1.15
N ALA A 80 7.21 -24.46 -0.15
CA ALA A 80 8.04 -25.49 0.46
C ALA A 80 7.20 -26.50 1.25
N SER A 81 6.22 -26.04 2.03
CA SER A 81 5.21 -26.89 2.68
C SER A 81 4.10 -26.04 3.29
N PRO A 82 2.81 -26.31 3.01
CA PRO A 82 1.68 -25.61 3.66
C PRO A 82 1.77 -25.65 5.19
N SER A 83 2.23 -26.77 5.76
CA SER A 83 2.42 -26.93 7.21
C SER A 83 3.49 -26.01 7.80
N ARG A 84 4.52 -25.64 7.02
CA ARG A 84 5.55 -24.67 7.46
C ARG A 84 4.99 -23.26 7.47
N PHE A 85 4.22 -22.91 6.44
CA PHE A 85 3.50 -21.63 6.41
C PHE A 85 2.57 -21.52 7.62
N GLU A 86 1.68 -22.49 7.84
CA GLU A 86 0.73 -22.53 8.96
C GLU A 86 1.40 -22.27 10.32
N LYS A 87 2.56 -22.88 10.58
CA LYS A 87 3.28 -22.74 11.85
C LYS A 87 3.91 -21.37 12.08
N VAL A 88 4.23 -20.63 11.01
CA VAL A 88 5.13 -19.46 11.09
C VAL A 88 4.46 -18.16 10.69
N TRP A 89 3.46 -18.19 9.80
CA TRP A 89 2.90 -16.97 9.20
C TRP A 89 2.35 -16.00 10.24
N THR A 90 1.69 -16.51 11.29
CA THR A 90 1.14 -15.69 12.39
C THR A 90 2.23 -14.91 13.12
N SER A 91 3.41 -15.53 13.29
CA SER A 91 4.56 -14.89 13.94
C SER A 91 5.17 -13.81 13.07
N LEU A 92 5.33 -14.09 11.76
CA LEU A 92 5.79 -13.12 10.75
C LEU A 92 4.86 -11.92 10.68
N PHE A 93 3.56 -12.18 10.57
CA PHE A 93 2.51 -11.17 10.56
C PHE A 93 2.61 -10.26 11.78
N PHE A 94 2.56 -10.83 12.98
CA PHE A 94 2.54 -10.04 14.21
C PHE A 94 3.84 -9.28 14.45
N GLY A 95 5.00 -9.93 14.24
CA GLY A 95 6.32 -9.32 14.45
C GLY A 95 6.57 -8.11 13.55
N TYR A 96 6.26 -8.22 12.25
CA TYR A 96 6.37 -7.11 11.31
C TYR A 96 5.39 -5.98 11.63
N TYR A 97 4.13 -6.30 11.94
CA TYR A 97 3.14 -5.26 12.25
C TYR A 97 3.51 -4.52 13.54
N LEU A 98 4.07 -5.21 14.55
CA LEU A 98 4.63 -4.58 15.75
C LEU A 98 5.76 -3.63 15.43
N PHE A 99 6.68 -4.03 14.54
CA PHE A 99 7.76 -3.18 14.08
C PHE A 99 7.21 -1.87 13.51
N THR A 100 6.28 -1.94 12.55
CA THR A 100 5.65 -0.75 11.96
C THR A 100 4.94 0.12 13.01
N TRP A 101 4.22 -0.50 13.96
CA TRP A 101 3.55 0.24 15.03
C TRP A 101 4.53 1.03 15.89
N ILE A 102 5.60 0.38 16.37
CA ILE A 102 6.61 1.02 17.20
C ILE A 102 7.29 2.15 16.41
N MET A 103 7.61 1.90 15.14
CA MET A 103 8.17 2.91 14.25
C MET A 103 7.26 4.13 14.09
N MET A 104 5.96 3.93 13.86
CA MET A 104 5.00 5.03 13.72
C MET A 104 4.80 5.84 15.02
N LEU A 105 4.85 5.18 16.19
CA LEU A 105 4.72 5.82 17.49
C LEU A 105 5.98 6.62 17.87
N THR A 106 7.16 6.09 17.55
CA THR A 106 8.46 6.66 17.99
C THR A 106 9.06 7.65 16.99
N GLN A 107 8.88 7.47 15.68
CA GLN A 107 9.56 8.25 14.63
C GLN A 107 8.59 9.09 13.78
N LYS A 108 7.74 9.88 14.44
CA LYS A 108 6.68 10.66 13.78
C LYS A 108 7.13 11.58 12.64
N ALA A 109 8.33 12.15 12.71
CA ALA A 109 8.83 13.09 11.70
C ALA A 109 9.01 12.43 10.32
N GLU A 110 9.30 11.13 10.29
CA GLU A 110 9.50 10.37 9.07
C GLU A 110 8.18 9.98 8.38
N PHE A 111 7.09 9.87 9.15
CA PHE A 111 5.79 9.40 8.66
C PHE A 111 4.79 10.55 8.44
N PHE A 112 4.50 10.83 7.18
CA PHE A 112 3.49 11.83 6.82
C PHE A 112 2.08 11.46 7.32
N PHE A 113 1.22 12.46 7.52
CA PHE A 113 -0.09 12.28 8.18
C PHE A 113 -0.95 11.17 7.57
N MET A 114 -1.13 11.18 6.23
CA MET A 114 -1.97 10.19 5.55
C MET A 114 -1.42 8.76 5.66
N PHE A 115 -0.10 8.59 5.72
CA PHE A 115 0.53 7.29 5.98
C PHE A 115 0.10 6.76 7.34
N ARG A 116 0.27 7.59 8.39
CA ARG A 116 -0.07 7.20 9.76
C ARG A 116 -1.55 6.88 9.90
N LEU A 117 -2.43 7.68 9.31
CA LEU A 117 -3.87 7.43 9.35
C LEU A 117 -4.23 6.09 8.70
N PHE A 118 -3.73 5.86 7.47
CA PHE A 118 -3.98 4.61 6.74
C PHE A 118 -3.46 3.40 7.52
N TYR A 119 -2.19 3.39 7.90
CA TYR A 119 -1.58 2.24 8.57
C TYR A 119 -2.10 2.02 10.00
N THR A 120 -2.56 3.08 10.70
CA THR A 120 -3.27 2.90 11.99
C THR A 120 -4.55 2.09 11.78
N ILE A 121 -5.35 2.46 10.77
CA ILE A 121 -6.63 1.79 10.47
C ILE A 121 -6.36 0.38 9.96
N HIS A 122 -5.48 0.23 8.97
CA HIS A 122 -5.12 -1.03 8.33
C HIS A 122 -4.54 -2.04 9.33
N HIS A 123 -3.61 -1.62 10.20
CA HIS A 123 -3.04 -2.55 11.17
C HIS A 123 -4.06 -2.94 12.25
N ALA A 124 -4.87 -1.99 12.72
CA ALA A 124 -5.92 -2.29 13.69
C ALA A 124 -6.93 -3.27 13.09
N SER A 125 -7.41 -3.03 11.86
CA SER A 125 -8.34 -3.93 11.17
C SER A 125 -7.71 -5.30 10.94
N ALA A 126 -6.46 -5.38 10.49
CA ALA A 126 -5.78 -6.65 10.25
C ALA A 126 -5.58 -7.46 11.54
N PHE A 127 -5.32 -6.81 12.68
CA PHE A 127 -5.28 -7.47 13.99
C PHE A 127 -6.66 -7.96 14.44
N PHE A 128 -7.73 -7.19 14.20
CA PHE A 128 -9.09 -7.68 14.44
C PHE A 128 -9.43 -8.90 13.57
N VAL A 129 -9.16 -8.81 12.27
CA VAL A 129 -9.41 -9.87 11.27
C VAL A 129 -8.69 -11.16 11.65
N THR A 130 -7.38 -11.10 11.84
CA THR A 130 -6.57 -12.29 12.15
C THR A 130 -6.83 -12.84 13.55
N GLY A 131 -7.16 -11.99 14.52
CA GLY A 131 -7.62 -12.43 15.84
C GLY A 131 -8.93 -13.20 15.75
N SER A 132 -9.89 -12.72 14.95
CA SER A 132 -11.16 -13.43 14.68
C SER A 132 -10.95 -14.81 14.03
N TRP A 133 -9.94 -14.96 13.16
CA TRP A 133 -9.60 -16.26 12.59
C TRP A 133 -9.18 -17.26 13.67
N MET A 134 -8.40 -16.81 14.66
CA MET A 134 -7.99 -17.65 15.79
C MET A 134 -9.16 -18.04 16.68
N ILE A 135 -10.20 -17.21 16.82
CA ILE A 135 -11.37 -17.56 17.65
C ILE A 135 -12.12 -18.76 17.04
N VAL A 136 -12.25 -18.81 15.72
CA VAL A 136 -13.04 -19.85 15.03
C VAL A 136 -12.22 -21.06 14.60
N SER A 137 -10.89 -20.93 14.51
CA SER A 137 -9.99 -22.03 14.12
C SER A 137 -10.04 -23.24 15.07
N PRO A 138 -10.10 -23.10 16.41
CA PRO A 138 -10.23 -24.23 17.34
C PRO A 138 -11.53 -24.99 17.17
N CYS A 139 -12.57 -24.39 16.59
CA CYS A 139 -13.83 -25.06 16.30
C CYS A 139 -13.75 -25.91 15.01
N CYS A 140 -12.64 -25.84 14.27
CA CYS A 140 -12.47 -26.45 12.95
C CYS A 140 -11.33 -27.48 12.97
N PHE A 141 -11.49 -28.55 13.75
CA PHE A 141 -10.57 -29.71 13.85
C PHE A 141 -10.62 -30.62 12.60
N LEU A 142 -10.40 -30.06 11.41
CA LEU A 142 -10.25 -30.85 10.19
C LEU A 142 -8.82 -30.71 9.68
N ASP A 143 -8.13 -31.85 9.58
CA ASP A 143 -6.80 -32.04 9.00
C ASP A 143 -6.70 -31.61 7.50
N ASP A 144 -7.71 -30.94 6.96
CA ASP A 144 -7.90 -30.67 5.53
C ASP A 144 -8.17 -29.18 5.21
N ASN A 145 -7.70 -28.26 6.06
CA ASN A 145 -7.84 -26.80 5.83
C ASN A 145 -6.80 -26.21 4.86
N VAL A 146 -6.07 -27.04 4.10
CA VAL A 146 -5.00 -26.60 3.19
C VAL A 146 -5.52 -25.60 2.15
N PHE A 147 -6.75 -25.77 1.68
CA PHE A 147 -7.39 -24.83 0.75
C PHE A 147 -7.64 -23.45 1.38
N ILE A 148 -7.95 -23.39 2.69
CA ILE A 148 -8.09 -22.12 3.42
C ILE A 148 -6.74 -21.45 3.55
N TYR A 149 -5.69 -22.17 3.96
CA TYR A 149 -4.33 -21.62 4.06
C TYR A 149 -3.78 -21.17 2.71
N ARG A 150 -4.16 -21.85 1.62
CA ARG A 150 -3.88 -21.40 0.26
C ARG A 150 -4.57 -20.06 -0.04
N GLY A 151 -5.85 -19.91 0.30
CA GLY A 151 -6.53 -18.61 0.23
C GLY A 151 -5.82 -17.53 1.05
N ILE A 152 -5.43 -17.84 2.30
CA ILE A 152 -4.72 -16.91 3.20
C ILE A 152 -3.36 -16.48 2.62
N VAL A 153 -2.54 -17.40 2.10
CA VAL A 153 -1.22 -17.03 1.56
C VAL A 153 -1.36 -16.15 0.31
N ILE A 154 -2.31 -16.45 -0.58
CA ILE A 154 -2.61 -15.64 -1.76
C ILE A 154 -3.11 -14.27 -1.32
N TRP A 155 -3.98 -14.22 -0.32
CA TRP A 155 -4.48 -12.97 0.25
C TRP A 155 -3.32 -12.14 0.82
N LEU A 156 -2.57 -12.66 1.79
CA LEU A 156 -1.47 -11.95 2.45
C LEU A 156 -0.44 -11.44 1.43
N SER A 157 -0.03 -12.31 0.50
CA SER A 157 1.01 -11.97 -0.49
C SER A 157 0.56 -10.99 -1.58
N ALA A 158 -0.71 -10.60 -1.66
CA ALA A 158 -1.16 -9.61 -2.61
C ALA A 158 -0.52 -8.22 -2.40
N GLU A 159 -0.09 -7.90 -1.17
CA GLU A 159 0.58 -6.64 -0.85
C GLU A 159 1.96 -6.50 -1.48
N ILE A 160 2.55 -7.60 -1.97
CA ILE A 160 3.88 -7.62 -2.61
C ILE A 160 4.00 -6.58 -3.74
N TRP A 161 2.92 -6.34 -4.48
CA TRP A 161 2.89 -5.40 -5.60
C TRP A 161 3.01 -3.95 -5.10
N ASN A 162 2.23 -3.60 -4.09
CA ASN A 162 2.24 -2.27 -3.50
C ASN A 162 3.53 -2.02 -2.71
N ASP A 163 4.01 -2.99 -1.96
CA ASP A 163 5.28 -2.92 -1.23
C ASP A 163 6.47 -2.77 -2.17
N GLY A 164 6.50 -3.55 -3.27
CA GLY A 164 7.52 -3.44 -4.30
C GLY A 164 7.53 -2.07 -4.97
N LEU A 165 6.36 -1.53 -5.33
CA LEU A 165 6.25 -0.20 -5.93
C LEU A 165 6.71 0.92 -5.00
N ASN A 166 6.32 0.86 -3.72
CA ASN A 166 6.69 1.91 -2.77
C ASN A 166 8.16 1.82 -2.36
N THR A 167 8.74 0.61 -2.29
CA THR A 167 10.19 0.40 -2.18
C THR A 167 10.92 1.03 -3.37
N PHE A 168 10.51 0.69 -4.59
CA PHE A 168 11.09 1.24 -5.81
C PHE A 168 11.03 2.78 -5.84
N ARG A 169 9.87 3.35 -5.51
CA ARG A 169 9.68 4.81 -5.44
C ARG A 169 10.57 5.47 -4.38
N GLY A 170 10.80 4.78 -3.27
CA GLY A 170 11.70 5.22 -2.20
C GLY A 170 13.15 5.32 -2.67
N ILE A 171 13.62 4.33 -3.42
CA ILE A 171 14.99 4.26 -3.94
C ILE A 171 15.19 5.20 -5.15
N TRP A 172 14.19 5.32 -6.03
CA TRP A 172 14.21 6.18 -7.22
C TRP A 172 13.14 7.29 -7.17
N PRO A 173 13.30 8.31 -6.31
CA PRO A 173 12.30 9.34 -6.10
C PRO A 173 12.11 10.30 -7.30
N LYS A 174 13.05 10.31 -8.25
CA LYS A 174 13.01 11.16 -9.46
C LYS A 174 12.31 10.50 -10.66
N THR A 175 11.69 9.33 -10.47
CA THR A 175 10.93 8.65 -11.53
C THR A 175 9.85 9.57 -12.11
N ASP A 176 9.72 9.58 -13.44
CA ASP A 176 8.71 10.37 -14.14
C ASP A 176 7.29 10.12 -13.60
N LYS A 177 6.51 11.20 -13.48
CA LYS A 177 5.17 11.15 -12.88
C LYS A 177 4.20 10.30 -13.70
N ASN A 178 4.30 10.31 -15.04
CA ASN A 178 3.44 9.50 -15.89
C ASN A 178 3.80 8.02 -15.82
N VAL A 179 5.10 7.70 -15.75
CA VAL A 179 5.59 6.33 -15.51
C VAL A 179 5.08 5.82 -14.16
N LEU A 180 5.29 6.59 -13.09
CA LEU A 180 4.82 6.21 -11.75
C LEU A 180 3.30 6.03 -11.70
N ARG A 181 2.54 6.86 -12.41
CA ARG A 181 1.07 6.70 -12.53
C ARG A 181 0.70 5.38 -13.21
N ARG A 182 1.32 5.06 -14.36
CA ARG A 182 1.07 3.79 -15.06
C ARG A 182 1.40 2.59 -14.15
N MET A 183 2.54 2.63 -13.47
CA MET A 183 2.93 1.59 -12.52
C MET A 183 1.91 1.44 -11.39
N LYS A 184 1.44 2.55 -10.79
CA LYS A 184 0.38 2.51 -9.76
C LYS A 184 -0.90 1.88 -10.27
N THR A 185 -1.33 2.18 -11.49
CA THR A 185 -2.54 1.58 -12.08
C THR A 185 -2.35 0.09 -12.33
N VAL A 186 -1.20 -0.33 -12.87
CA VAL A 186 -0.89 -1.76 -13.08
C VAL A 186 -0.86 -2.50 -11.75
N VAL A 187 -0.16 -1.96 -10.75
CA VAL A 187 -0.07 -2.54 -9.40
C VAL A 187 -1.45 -2.66 -8.75
N PHE A 188 -2.28 -1.63 -8.86
CA PHE A 188 -3.66 -1.68 -8.38
C PHE A 188 -4.43 -2.84 -9.03
N VAL A 189 -4.39 -2.98 -10.36
CA VAL A 189 -5.09 -4.06 -11.07
C VAL A 189 -4.54 -5.43 -10.68
N MET A 190 -3.21 -5.60 -10.63
CA MET A 190 -2.56 -6.85 -10.27
C MET A 190 -2.89 -7.28 -8.84
N GLU A 191 -2.86 -6.35 -7.89
CA GLU A 191 -3.25 -6.60 -6.51
C GLU A 191 -4.72 -7.03 -6.41
N ARG A 192 -5.63 -6.37 -7.14
CA ARG A 192 -7.05 -6.74 -7.14
C ARG A 192 -7.31 -8.12 -7.74
N ILE A 193 -6.67 -8.44 -8.87
CA ILE A 193 -6.75 -9.80 -9.45
C ILE A 193 -6.23 -10.83 -8.44
N HIS A 194 -5.10 -10.55 -7.79
CA HIS A 194 -4.51 -11.43 -6.81
C HIS A 194 -5.45 -11.68 -5.61
N ARG A 195 -6.04 -10.62 -5.05
CA ARG A 195 -7.05 -10.72 -3.97
C ARG A 195 -8.30 -11.47 -4.43
N SER A 196 -8.81 -11.23 -5.64
CA SER A 196 -9.95 -11.98 -6.18
C SER A 196 -9.65 -13.48 -6.24
N ILE A 197 -8.48 -13.88 -6.71
CA ILE A 197 -8.06 -15.29 -6.72
C ILE A 197 -8.08 -15.86 -5.29
N ALA A 198 -7.63 -15.09 -4.29
CA ALA A 198 -7.64 -15.52 -2.90
C ALA A 198 -9.05 -15.85 -2.37
N TYR A 199 -10.08 -15.13 -2.85
CA TYR A 199 -11.47 -15.36 -2.44
C TYR A 199 -12.15 -16.48 -3.22
N PHE A 200 -11.85 -16.62 -4.51
CA PHE A 200 -12.46 -17.66 -5.33
C PHE A 200 -11.83 -19.03 -5.09
N GLN A 201 -10.53 -19.09 -4.76
CA GLN A 201 -9.83 -20.37 -4.63
C GLN A 201 -10.43 -21.28 -3.54
N PRO A 202 -10.76 -20.80 -2.33
CA PRO A 202 -11.43 -21.64 -1.33
C PRO A 202 -12.81 -22.14 -1.78
N LEU A 203 -13.48 -21.43 -2.69
CA LEU A 203 -14.81 -21.81 -3.20
C LEU A 203 -14.76 -22.89 -4.28
N THR A 204 -13.57 -23.26 -4.77
CA THR A 204 -13.44 -24.32 -5.78
C THR A 204 -13.49 -25.73 -5.19
N VAL A 205 -13.42 -25.89 -3.86
CA VAL A 205 -13.57 -27.19 -3.20
C VAL A 205 -15.06 -27.53 -3.01
N PRO A 206 -15.44 -28.81 -2.93
CA PRO A 206 -16.84 -29.21 -2.72
C PRO A 206 -17.45 -28.55 -1.49
N ALA A 207 -18.74 -28.17 -1.58
CA ALA A 207 -19.45 -27.48 -0.49
C ALA A 207 -19.46 -28.25 0.84
N THR A 208 -19.33 -29.58 0.78
CA THR A 208 -19.21 -30.45 1.97
C THR A 208 -17.94 -30.21 2.78
N GLN A 209 -16.92 -29.57 2.20
CA GLN A 209 -15.66 -29.21 2.86
C GLN A 209 -15.68 -27.77 3.40
N HIS A 210 -16.71 -26.98 3.10
CA HIS A 210 -16.82 -25.60 3.56
C HIS A 210 -17.13 -25.57 5.05
N ASN A 211 -16.37 -24.78 5.81
CA ASN A 211 -16.53 -24.67 7.26
C ASN A 211 -16.59 -23.19 7.71
N THR A 212 -16.89 -22.98 9.00
CA THR A 212 -17.01 -21.64 9.58
C THR A 212 -15.73 -20.81 9.41
N LEU A 213 -14.55 -21.44 9.57
CA LEU A 213 -13.28 -20.75 9.38
C LEU A 213 -13.14 -20.18 7.97
N MET A 214 -13.50 -20.95 6.93
CA MET A 214 -13.48 -20.47 5.55
C MET A 214 -14.32 -19.20 5.38
N TRP A 215 -15.57 -19.22 5.85
CA TRP A 215 -16.47 -18.07 5.71
C TRP A 215 -16.00 -16.84 6.49
N VAL A 216 -15.44 -17.05 7.68
CA VAL A 216 -14.86 -15.96 8.47
C VAL A 216 -13.64 -15.38 7.75
N VAL A 217 -12.73 -16.20 7.23
CA VAL A 217 -11.56 -15.75 6.46
C VAL A 217 -12.00 -14.95 5.23
N LEU A 218 -12.95 -15.46 4.44
CA LEU A 218 -13.47 -14.77 3.26
C LEU A 218 -14.14 -13.43 3.62
N GLY A 219 -15.07 -13.43 4.58
CA GLY A 219 -15.84 -12.24 4.95
C GLY A 219 -14.97 -11.15 5.56
N THR A 220 -14.09 -11.51 6.49
CA THR A 220 -13.19 -10.54 7.13
C THR A 220 -12.06 -10.08 6.21
N GLY A 221 -11.60 -10.93 5.29
CA GLY A 221 -10.68 -10.53 4.21
C GLY A 221 -11.29 -9.50 3.28
N LEU A 222 -12.53 -9.74 2.80
CA LEU A 222 -13.28 -8.81 1.95
C LEU A 222 -13.52 -7.46 2.64
N TRP A 223 -13.84 -7.48 3.94
CA TRP A 223 -13.97 -6.28 4.74
C TRP A 223 -12.68 -5.46 4.76
N ASN A 224 -11.53 -6.09 5.05
CA ASN A 224 -10.25 -5.40 5.08
C ASN A 224 -9.86 -4.83 3.71
N ASP A 225 -10.10 -5.60 2.65
CA ASP A 225 -9.87 -5.14 1.27
C ASP A 225 -10.76 -3.96 0.87
N THR A 226 -12.00 -3.90 1.36
CA THR A 226 -12.89 -2.76 1.12
C THR A 226 -12.32 -1.49 1.73
N LEU A 227 -11.73 -1.58 2.93
CA LEU A 227 -11.03 -0.46 3.55
C LEU A 227 -9.82 -0.05 2.69
N ASP A 228 -8.97 -0.98 2.30
CA ASP A 228 -7.76 -0.70 1.53
C ASP A 228 -8.07 -0.08 0.16
N VAL A 229 -9.04 -0.64 -0.56
CA VAL A 229 -9.50 -0.12 -1.86
C VAL A 229 -10.04 1.30 -1.71
N SER A 230 -10.75 1.62 -0.63
CA SER A 230 -11.26 2.97 -0.41
C SER A 230 -10.13 4.01 -0.33
N PHE A 231 -8.99 3.67 0.29
CA PHE A 231 -7.82 4.54 0.37
C PHE A 231 -7.04 4.59 -0.95
N GLN A 232 -6.86 3.44 -1.61
CA GLN A 232 -6.18 3.36 -2.89
C GLN A 232 -6.94 4.12 -3.99
N LEU A 233 -8.27 3.98 -4.06
CA LEU A 233 -9.11 4.72 -5.02
C LEU A 233 -9.08 6.22 -4.74
N LYS A 234 -9.17 6.66 -3.48
CA LYS A 234 -9.01 8.09 -3.14
C LYS A 234 -7.66 8.63 -3.61
N SER A 235 -6.59 7.86 -3.44
CA SER A 235 -5.24 8.21 -3.91
C SER A 235 -5.16 8.29 -5.43
N LEU A 236 -5.70 7.30 -6.15
CA LEU A 236 -5.72 7.27 -7.61
C LEU A 236 -6.56 8.43 -8.19
N CYS A 237 -7.78 8.64 -7.68
CA CYS A 237 -8.65 9.73 -8.09
C CYS A 237 -8.00 11.09 -7.90
N LYS A 238 -7.27 11.30 -6.79
CA LYS A 238 -6.49 12.53 -6.57
C LYS A 238 -5.43 12.74 -7.66
N HIS A 239 -4.66 11.71 -8.00
CA HIS A 239 -3.65 11.80 -9.06
C HIS A 239 -4.26 12.07 -10.45
N TYR A 240 -5.42 11.48 -10.75
CA TYR A 240 -6.11 11.75 -12.01
C TYR A 240 -6.64 13.19 -12.10
N ARG A 241 -7.15 13.75 -11.00
CA ARG A 241 -7.60 15.15 -10.95
C ARG A 241 -6.43 16.11 -11.14
N GLU A 242 -5.32 15.90 -10.45
CA GLU A 242 -4.11 16.73 -10.58
C GLU A 242 -3.53 16.67 -12.01
N ALA A 243 -3.51 15.49 -12.64
CA ALA A 243 -3.05 15.34 -14.01
C ALA A 243 -3.99 16.02 -15.03
N LYS A 244 -5.31 15.96 -14.79
CA LYS A 244 -6.29 16.67 -15.62
C LYS A 244 -6.09 18.18 -15.53
N GLN A 245 -5.95 18.72 -14.32
CA GLN A 245 -5.66 20.13 -14.08
C GLN A 245 -4.38 20.59 -14.77
N GLN A 246 -3.28 19.83 -14.66
CA GLN A 246 -2.03 20.16 -15.36
C GLN A 246 -2.18 20.13 -16.88
N SER A 247 -2.98 19.20 -17.43
CA SER A 247 -3.25 19.17 -18.88
C SER A 247 -4.10 20.36 -19.34
N GLU A 248 -5.05 20.79 -18.51
CA GLU A 248 -5.92 21.94 -18.77
C GLU A 248 -5.15 23.26 -18.65
N GLU A 249 -4.28 23.40 -17.64
CA GLU A 249 -3.35 24.52 -17.51
C GLU A 249 -2.39 24.59 -18.69
N LYS A 250 -1.82 23.46 -19.12
CA LYS A 250 -0.94 23.42 -20.30
C LYS A 250 -1.70 23.80 -21.59
N ARG A 251 -2.95 23.36 -21.75
CA ARG A 251 -3.81 23.77 -22.87
C ARG A 251 -4.15 25.27 -22.82
N ARG A 252 -4.47 25.80 -21.64
CA ARG A 252 -4.73 27.25 -21.47
C ARG A 252 -3.47 28.08 -21.74
N GLY A 253 -2.32 27.65 -21.25
CA GLY A 253 -1.03 28.29 -21.52
C GLY A 253 -0.68 28.29 -23.00
N SER A 254 -0.87 27.16 -23.70
CA SER A 254 -0.66 27.12 -25.15
C SER A 254 -1.67 27.94 -25.94
N HIS A 255 -2.91 28.06 -25.46
CA HIS A 255 -3.90 28.94 -26.09
C HIS A 255 -3.53 30.41 -25.90
N LEU A 256 -3.08 30.82 -24.71
CA LEU A 256 -2.58 32.17 -24.45
C LEU A 256 -1.33 32.50 -25.28
N GLU A 257 -0.37 31.57 -25.41
CA GLU A 257 0.82 31.78 -26.26
C GLU A 257 0.44 31.96 -27.73
N VAL A 258 -0.56 31.23 -28.21
CA VAL A 258 -1.08 31.40 -29.58
C VAL A 258 -1.83 32.72 -29.73
N GLU A 259 -2.63 33.12 -28.74
CA GLU A 259 -3.41 34.36 -28.74
C GLU A 259 -2.48 35.60 -28.69
N VAL A 260 -1.46 35.57 -27.84
CA VAL A 260 -0.41 36.61 -27.78
C VAL A 260 0.40 36.67 -29.07
N ALA A 261 0.76 35.52 -29.66
CA ALA A 261 1.47 35.50 -30.94
C ALA A 261 0.62 35.98 -32.13
N VAL A 262 -0.72 35.92 -32.02
CA VAL A 262 -1.65 36.47 -33.01
C VAL A 262 -1.82 37.98 -32.79
N GLU A 263 -1.98 38.44 -31.54
CA GLU A 263 -2.02 39.87 -31.19
C GLU A 263 -0.73 40.59 -31.58
N GLU A 264 0.45 40.04 -31.28
CA GLU A 264 1.74 40.63 -31.71
C GLU A 264 1.84 40.71 -33.24
N LYS A 265 1.27 39.75 -33.97
CA LYS A 265 1.25 39.77 -35.44
C LYS A 265 0.31 40.82 -35.99
N GLU A 266 -0.87 41.00 -35.37
CA GLU A 266 -1.83 42.04 -35.73
C GLU A 266 -1.31 43.43 -35.39
N GLU A 267 -0.64 43.63 -34.25
CA GLU A 267 0.03 44.89 -33.89
C GLU A 267 1.18 45.25 -34.84
N VAL A 268 1.99 44.26 -35.24
CA VAL A 268 3.07 44.49 -36.23
C VAL A 268 2.50 44.80 -37.61
N MET A 269 1.42 44.13 -38.03
CA MET A 269 0.73 44.44 -39.28
C MET A 269 0.06 45.82 -39.27
N THR A 270 -0.58 46.21 -38.16
CA THR A 270 -1.21 47.54 -38.05
C THR A 270 -0.17 48.67 -37.95
N ARG A 271 0.98 48.45 -37.29
CA ARG A 271 2.12 49.38 -37.32
C ARG A 271 2.74 49.51 -38.72
N ASN A 272 2.89 48.41 -39.45
CA ASN A 272 3.42 48.47 -40.81
C ASN A 272 2.42 49.14 -41.78
N ALA A 273 1.12 48.89 -41.62
CA ALA A 273 0.09 49.54 -42.43
C ALA A 273 -0.02 51.05 -42.15
N THR A 274 0.20 51.49 -40.91
CA THR A 274 0.26 52.93 -40.55
C THR A 274 1.57 53.59 -41.00
N ALA A 275 2.70 52.87 -41.00
CA ALA A 275 3.96 53.36 -41.55
C ALA A 275 3.94 53.51 -43.09
N GLU A 276 3.25 52.61 -43.80
CA GLU A 276 3.05 52.72 -45.26
C GLU A 276 2.10 53.86 -45.64
N THR A 277 1.11 54.20 -44.79
CA THR A 277 0.24 55.36 -45.04
C THR A 277 0.89 56.71 -44.70
N GLU A 278 1.86 56.76 -43.77
CA GLU A 278 2.63 57.99 -43.51
C GLU A 278 3.76 58.20 -44.54
N SER A 279 4.32 57.15 -45.15
CA SER A 279 5.32 57.30 -46.21
C SER A 279 4.75 57.78 -47.55
N ASP A 280 3.47 57.53 -47.82
CA ASP A 280 2.78 57.99 -49.04
C ASP A 280 2.25 59.43 -48.94
N ILE A 281 2.38 60.10 -47.79
CA ILE A 281 1.95 61.51 -47.59
C ILE A 281 3.14 62.50 -47.63
N VAL A 282 4.39 62.04 -47.68
CA VAL A 282 5.60 62.92 -47.64
C VAL A 282 6.33 63.01 -49.00
N LEU A 283 5.73 62.55 -50.09
CA LEU A 283 6.33 62.66 -51.44
C LEU A 283 5.60 63.59 -52.42
N ASP A 284 4.61 64.37 -51.98
CA ASP A 284 4.05 65.49 -52.75
C ASP A 284 3.71 66.68 -51.81
N ALA A 285 4.74 67.45 -51.41
CA ALA A 285 4.65 68.86 -51.00
C ALA A 285 6.03 69.52 -50.95
#